data_AF-A0A8C9UQS0-F1
#
_entry.id   AF-A0A8C9UQS0-F1
#
_cell.length_a   1.000
_cell.length_b   1.000
_cell.length_c   1.000
_cell.angle_alpha   90.00
_cell.angle_beta   90.00
_cell.angle_gamma   90.00
#
_symmetry.space_group_name_H-M   'P 1'
#
loop_
_entity.id
_entity.type
_entity.pdbx_description
1 polymer ?
#
loop_
_entity_poly.entity_id
_entity_poly.type
_entity_poly.pdbx_seq_one_letter_code
_entity_poly.pdbx_strand_id
1 'polypeptide(L)'
;DTVMTQTPLSLSVIPGEPASVSCRSSQSLLHNDGNTYLSWYQQKPGQAPKLLIYKVSNRFTGVPDRFSGSGSGTEFTLRISRVESEDAGVYYCLQGTWTPPTVVQP
;
A
#
# COMPACT_ATOMS: atom_id res chain seq x y z
N ASP A 1 -8.02 -11.64 -14.39
CA ASP A 1 -7.94 -10.78 -13.19
C ASP A 1 -6.49 -10.49 -12.83
N THR A 2 -6.22 -9.28 -12.36
CA THR A 2 -4.92 -8.98 -11.76
C THR A 2 -4.91 -9.57 -10.35
N VAL A 3 -3.81 -10.19 -9.92
CA VAL A 3 -3.67 -10.70 -8.56
C VAL A 3 -2.67 -9.80 -7.83
N MET A 4 -3.01 -9.39 -6.60
CA MET A 4 -2.14 -8.58 -5.73
C MET A 4 -1.65 -9.45 -4.57
N THR A 5 -0.34 -9.55 -4.40
CA THR A 5 0.30 -10.36 -3.36
C THR A 5 1.10 -9.45 -2.45
N GLN A 6 0.81 -9.48 -1.15
CA GLN A 6 1.51 -8.68 -0.15
C GLN A 6 2.49 -9.50 0.68
N THR A 7 3.58 -8.86 1.11
CA THR A 7 4.59 -9.51 1.95
C THR A 7 5.24 -8.48 2.88
N PRO A 8 5.47 -8.81 4.16
CA PRO A 8 5.06 -10.04 4.84
C PRO A 8 3.55 -10.04 5.18
N LEU A 9 2.99 -11.22 5.51
CA LEU A 9 1.60 -11.36 5.96
C LEU A 9 1.36 -10.73 7.34
N SER A 10 2.38 -10.76 8.20
CA SER A 10 2.39 -10.12 9.51
C SER A 10 3.79 -9.62 9.80
N LEU A 11 3.88 -8.47 10.46
CA LEU A 11 5.13 -7.81 10.80
C LEU A 11 5.01 -7.23 12.20
N SER A 12 5.96 -7.59 13.08
CA SER A 12 6.12 -6.97 14.40
C SER A 12 7.35 -6.06 14.35
N VAL A 13 7.17 -4.78 14.65
CA VAL A 13 8.22 -3.75 14.59
C VAL A 13 8.27 -3.00 15.91
N ILE A 14 9.47 -2.63 16.35
CA ILE A 14 9.65 -1.81 17.54
C ILE A 14 9.33 -0.34 17.21
N PRO A 15 8.53 0.38 18.02
CA PRO A 15 8.29 1.80 17.79
C PRO A 15 9.60 2.58 17.62
N GLY A 16 9.65 3.44 16.61
CA GLY A 16 10.86 4.17 16.20
C GLY A 16 11.63 3.51 15.05
N GLU A 17 11.53 2.20 14.87
CA GLU A 17 12.16 1.50 13.74
C GLU A 17 11.37 1.68 12.44
N PRO A 18 12.05 1.57 11.28
CA PRO A 18 11.36 1.59 10.00
C PRO A 18 10.64 0.26 9.73
N ALA A 19 9.53 0.34 8.99
CA ALA A 19 8.82 -0.82 8.47
C ALA A 19 8.56 -0.68 6.97
N SER A 20 8.45 -1.81 6.26
CA SER A 20 8.05 -1.83 4.87
C SER A 20 7.12 -3.00 4.57
N VAL A 21 6.13 -2.75 3.73
CA VAL A 21 5.22 -3.76 3.17
C VAL A 21 5.39 -3.74 1.66
N SER A 22 5.67 -4.89 1.08
CA SER A 22 5.75 -5.09 -0.36
C SER A 22 4.41 -5.54 -0.91
N CYS A 23 4.13 -5.14 -2.14
CA CYS A 23 2.96 -5.53 -2.91
C CYS A 23 3.38 -5.82 -4.35
N ARG A 24 3.12 -7.04 -4.81
CA ARG A 24 3.43 -7.50 -6.15
C ARG A 24 2.14 -7.76 -6.91
N SER A 25 2.06 -7.24 -8.13
CA SER A 25 0.96 -7.54 -9.06
C SER A 25 1.37 -8.63 -10.04
N SER A 26 0.41 -9.43 -10.49
CA SER A 26 0.64 -10.50 -11.49
C SER A 26 0.98 -9.98 -12.89
N GLN A 27 0.67 -8.72 -13.17
CA GLN A 27 0.90 -8.06 -14.45
C GLN A 27 1.16 -6.57 -14.25
N SER A 28 1.78 -5.91 -15.24
CA SER A 28 2.09 -4.47 -15.17
C SER A 28 0.83 -3.65 -14.89
N LEU A 29 0.95 -2.69 -13.97
CA LEU A 29 -0.11 -1.72 -13.67
C LEU A 29 0.03 -0.39 -14.41
N LEU A 30 0.99 -0.30 -15.35
CA LEU A 30 1.13 0.87 -16.21
C LEU A 30 -0.05 0.93 -17.18
N HIS A 31 -0.87 1.96 -17.03
CA HIS A 31 -2.00 2.24 -17.90
C HIS A 31 -1.55 3.01 -19.15
N ASN A 32 -2.39 3.01 -20.19
CA ASN A 32 -2.10 3.63 -21.49
C ASN A 32 -1.91 5.16 -21.41
N ASP A 33 -2.40 5.81 -20.36
CA ASP A 33 -2.20 7.24 -20.09
C ASP A 33 -0.87 7.54 -19.39
N GLY A 34 -0.01 6.54 -19.22
CA GLY A 34 1.28 6.64 -18.55
C GLY A 34 1.20 6.61 -17.01
N ASN A 35 0.00 6.49 -16.43
CA ASN A 35 -0.17 6.44 -14.99
C ASN A 35 -0.19 5.00 -14.46
N THR A 36 0.17 4.83 -13.19
CA THR A 36 -0.06 3.60 -12.44
C THR A 36 -1.03 3.87 -11.30
N TYR A 37 -2.16 3.14 -11.30
CA TYR A 37 -3.23 3.33 -10.33
C TYR A 37 -3.09 2.31 -9.20
N LEU A 38 -2.11 2.52 -8.32
CA LEU A 38 -1.95 1.75 -7.09
C LEU A 38 -2.14 2.64 -5.87
N SER A 39 -2.92 2.17 -4.91
CA SER A 39 -3.19 2.87 -3.66
C SER A 39 -2.92 1.99 -2.44
N TRP A 40 -2.47 2.61 -1.36
CA TRP A 40 -2.24 1.98 -0.07
C TRP A 40 -3.26 2.46 0.95
N TYR A 41 -3.83 1.54 1.70
CA TYR A 41 -4.80 1.80 2.77
C TYR A 41 -4.32 1.23 4.10
N GLN A 42 -4.71 1.87 5.18
CA GLN A 42 -4.60 1.34 6.55
C GLN A 42 -6.00 1.11 7.12
N GLN A 43 -6.22 -0.05 7.72
CA GLN A 43 -7.42 -0.34 8.49
C GLN A 43 -7.05 -0.66 9.93
N LYS A 44 -7.58 0.15 10.85
CA LYS A 44 -7.48 -0.12 12.28
C LYS A 44 -8.67 -0.97 12.74
N PRO A 45 -8.53 -1.76 13.82
CA PRO A 45 -9.64 -2.53 14.37
C PRO A 45 -10.88 -1.65 14.60
N GLY A 46 -12.03 -2.07 14.07
CA GLY A 46 -13.30 -1.34 14.20
C GLY A 46 -13.41 -0.04 13.38
N GLN A 47 -12.44 0.27 12.51
CA GLN A 47 -12.48 1.46 11.64
C GLN A 47 -12.58 1.06 10.16
N ALA A 48 -13.12 1.98 9.36
CA ALA A 48 -13.07 1.87 7.90
C ALA A 48 -11.64 2.04 7.38
N PRO A 49 -11.27 1.42 6.24
CA PRO A 49 -9.99 1.65 5.58
C PRO A 49 -9.78 3.14 5.27
N LYS A 50 -8.59 3.65 5.60
CA LYS A 50 -8.17 5.04 5.31
C LYS A 50 -7.07 5.04 4.26
N LEU A 51 -7.20 5.92 3.28
CA LEU A 51 -6.22 6.09 2.21
C LEU A 51 -4.93 6.72 2.75
N LEU A 52 -3.79 6.11 2.44
CA LEU A 52 -2.46 6.60 2.80
C LEU A 52 -1.73 7.20 1.60
N ILE A 53 -1.57 6.40 0.55
CA ILE A 53 -0.85 6.74 -0.67
C ILE A 53 -1.74 6.40 -1.86
N TYR A 54 -1.75 7.25 -2.89
CA TYR A 54 -2.44 7.00 -4.16
C TYR A 54 -1.47 7.25 -5.32
N LYS A 55 -1.79 6.71 -6.51
CA LYS A 55 -0.92 6.81 -7.70
C LYS A 55 0.54 6.48 -7.38
N VAL A 56 0.75 5.34 -6.70
CA VAL A 56 2.06 4.79 -6.29
C VAL A 56 2.76 5.56 -5.17
N SER A 57 2.93 6.88 -5.30
CA SER A 57 3.80 7.67 -4.41
C SER A 57 3.15 8.95 -3.87
N ASN A 58 1.96 9.34 -4.33
CA ASN A 58 1.30 10.55 -3.85
C ASN A 58 0.70 10.31 -2.47
N ARG A 59 1.22 11.02 -1.47
CA ARG A 59 0.70 10.96 -0.10
C ARG A 59 -0.63 11.69 0.01
N PHE A 60 -1.62 11.06 0.63
CA PHE A 60 -2.93 11.69 0.86
C PHE A 60 -2.82 12.79 1.92
N THR A 61 -3.65 13.83 1.80
CA THR A 61 -3.61 14.97 2.73
C THR A 61 -3.90 14.53 4.16
N GLY A 62 -3.09 15.00 5.11
CA GLY A 62 -3.20 14.64 6.53
C GLY A 62 -2.47 13.35 6.92
N VAL A 63 -1.90 12.61 5.96
CA VAL A 63 -1.06 11.44 6.26
C VAL A 63 0.33 11.92 6.67
N PRO A 64 0.90 11.42 7.78
CA PRO A 64 2.22 11.81 8.26
C PRO A 64 3.34 11.60 7.23
N ASP A 65 4.38 12.42 7.31
CA ASP A 65 5.46 12.43 6.33
C ASP A 65 6.38 11.20 6.37
N ARG A 66 6.34 10.46 7.48
CA ARG A 66 6.98 9.16 7.64
C ARG A 66 6.46 8.08 6.67
N PHE A 67 5.28 8.25 6.07
CA PHE A 67 4.74 7.32 5.07
C PHE A 67 5.21 7.67 3.66
N SER A 68 5.71 6.68 2.92
CA SER A 68 6.09 6.83 1.53
C SER A 68 5.74 5.60 0.71
N GLY A 69 5.18 5.79 -0.47
CA GLY A 69 5.00 4.73 -1.45
C GLY A 69 6.02 4.84 -2.59
N SER A 70 6.47 3.70 -3.09
CA SER A 70 7.37 3.60 -4.23
C SER A 70 7.07 2.34 -5.05
N GLY A 71 7.65 2.25 -6.25
CA GLY A 71 7.51 1.08 -7.11
C GLY A 71 7.20 1.41 -8.56
N SER A 72 7.25 0.38 -9.41
CA SER A 72 6.92 0.48 -10.83
C SER A 72 6.72 -0.90 -11.43
N GLY A 73 6.05 -0.97 -12.59
CA GLY A 73 5.79 -2.22 -13.29
C GLY A 73 4.88 -3.12 -12.47
N THR A 74 5.48 -4.09 -11.78
CA THR A 74 4.77 -5.10 -10.98
C THR A 74 5.07 -5.04 -9.48
N GLU A 75 6.07 -4.28 -9.04
CA GLU A 75 6.56 -4.28 -7.66
C GLU A 75 6.40 -2.91 -7.01
N PHE A 76 5.77 -2.91 -5.83
CA PHE A 76 5.41 -1.72 -5.09
C PHE A 76 5.72 -1.89 -3.61
N THR A 77 6.09 -0.80 -2.95
CA THR A 77 6.47 -0.81 -1.54
C THR A 77 5.82 0.36 -0.82
N LEU A 78 5.19 0.08 0.32
CA LEU A 78 4.88 1.08 1.34
C LEU A 78 5.99 1.06 2.38
N ARG A 79 6.55 2.21 2.72
CA ARG A 79 7.54 2.36 3.79
C ARG A 79 7.05 3.37 4.82
N ILE A 80 7.25 3.01 6.09
CA ILE A 80 7.08 3.87 7.26
C ILE A 80 8.48 4.08 7.82
N SER A 81 9.00 5.31 7.78
CA SER A 81 10.39 5.58 8.17
C SER A 81 10.64 5.48 9.67
N ARG A 82 9.60 5.74 10.47
CA ARG A 82 9.60 5.66 11.93
C ARG A 82 8.22 5.24 12.41
N VAL A 83 8.05 3.98 12.79
CA VAL A 83 6.76 3.45 13.22
C VAL A 83 6.34 4.03 14.58
N GLU A 84 5.09 4.46 14.68
CA GLU A 84 4.46 4.93 15.92
C GLU A 84 3.34 3.96 16.35
N SER A 85 2.88 4.07 17.62
CA SER A 85 1.91 3.10 18.16
C SER A 85 0.57 3.16 17.43
N GLU A 86 0.18 4.33 16.91
CA GLU A 86 -1.00 4.48 16.08
C GLU A 86 -0.84 3.92 14.66
N ASP A 87 0.35 3.50 14.24
CA ASP A 87 0.54 2.88 12.93
C ASP A 87 0.12 1.40 12.91
N ALA A 88 -0.18 0.82 14.07
CA ALA A 88 -0.70 -0.53 14.18
C ALA A 88 -2.04 -0.69 13.44
N GLY A 89 -2.10 -1.66 12.53
CA GLY A 89 -3.28 -1.94 11.72
C GLY A 89 -2.97 -2.89 10.57
N VAL A 90 -4.00 -3.22 9.79
CA VAL A 90 -3.84 -3.99 8.56
C VAL A 90 -3.61 -3.03 7.41
N TYR A 91 -2.65 -3.36 6.55
CA TYR A 91 -2.31 -2.55 5.38
C TYR A 91 -2.72 -3.29 4.11
N TYR A 92 -3.30 -2.56 3.16
CA TYR A 92 -3.77 -3.13 1.89
C TYR A 92 -3.22 -2.32 0.72
N CYS A 93 -2.73 -3.00 -0.31
CA CYS A 93 -2.51 -2.40 -1.62
C CYS A 93 -3.69 -2.75 -2.54
N LEU A 94 -4.15 -1.76 -3.31
CA LEU A 94 -5.24 -1.93 -4.25
C LEU A 94 -4.80 -1.38 -5.62
N GLN A 95 -5.02 -2.17 -6.67
CA GLN A 95 -4.88 -1.72 -8.05
C GLN A 95 -6.23 -1.25 -8.60
N GLY A 96 -6.22 -0.12 -9.30
CA GLY A 96 -7.35 0.43 -10.05
C GLY A 96 -7.07 0.58 -11.54
N THR A 97 -5.98 -0.01 -12.04
CA THR A 97 -5.60 0.04 -13.45
C THR A 97 -6.48 -0.88 -14.30
N TRP A 98 -6.72 -2.10 -13.81
CA TRP A 98 -7.44 -3.15 -14.53
C TRP A 98 -8.74 -3.52 -13.81
N THR A 99 -9.77 -3.85 -14.56
CA THR A 99 -11.04 -4.35 -14.02
C THR A 99 -11.10 -5.88 -14.06
N PRO A 100 -11.70 -6.54 -13.05
CA PRO A 100 -12.17 -5.97 -11.79
C PRO A 100 -11.00 -5.53 -10.88
N PRO A 101 -11.19 -4.51 -10.03
CA PRO A 101 -10.23 -4.17 -8.98
C PRO A 101 -10.03 -5.39 -8.07
N THR A 102 -8.77 -5.73 -7.81
CA THR A 102 -8.45 -6.93 -7.03
C THR A 102 -8.60 -6.61 -5.56
N VAL A 103 -9.54 -7.26 -4.88
CA VAL A 103 -9.61 -7.24 -3.41
C VAL A 103 -8.51 -8.15 -2.89
N VAL A 104 -7.69 -7.67 -1.96
CA VAL A 104 -6.69 -8.49 -1.27
C VAL A 104 -7.42 -9.63 -0.57
N GLN A 105 -7.23 -10.86 -1.02
CA GLN A 105 -7.70 -12.03 -0.28
C GLN A 105 -6.73 -12.30 0.88
N PRO A 106 -7.25 -12.50 2.11
CA PRO A 106 -6.43 -12.87 3.27
C PRO A 106 -5.79 -14.24 3.13
#